data_AF-A0A178U9N0-F1
#
_entry.id   AF-A0A178U9N0-F1
#
_cell.length_a   1.000
_cell.length_b   1.000
_cell.length_c   1.000
_cell.angle_alpha   90.00
_cell.angle_beta   90.00
_cell.angle_gamma   90.00
#
_symmetry.space_group_name_H-M   'P 1'
#
loop_
_entity.id
_entity.type
_entity.pdbx_description
1 polymer ?
#
loop_
_entity_poly.entity_id
_entity_poly.type
_entity_poly.pdbx_seq_one_letter_code
_entity_poly.pdbx_strand_id
1 'polypeptide(L)'
;MASSAAAIVSGSPFRSSPLIHNHHASRYAPGSISVVSLPRRVSRRGLSVKSGLIEPDGGKLMNLVVEESRRRVMKHEAETVPARIKLNRVDLEWVHVLSEGWASPLKGFMRQSEFLQTLHFNSFRLEDGSVVNMSVPIVLAIDDDQKFRIGDSNQVTLVDSVGNPIAILNDIEIYKHPKEERIARTWGTTARGLPYAEEAITKAGNWLIGGDLQVLEPIKYNDGLDRFRLSPSQLREEFIRRGADAVFAFQLRNPVHNGHALLMTDTRRRLLEMGYKNPVLLLNPLGGFTKADDVPLSWRMRQHEKVLEDGVLDPETTVVSIFPSPMLYAGPTEVQWHAKARINAGANFYIVGRDPAGMGHPTEKRDLYDADHGKKVLSMAPGLERLNILPFKVAAYDKTQGKMAFFDPSRSQDFLFISGTKMRGLAKKKENPPDGFMCPSGWKVLVDYYDSLSAETGNGRVSEAVASA
;
A
#
# COMPACT_ATOMS: atom_id res chain seq x y z
N MET A 1 24.31 -63.61 -21.73
CA MET A 1 24.31 -63.16 -23.14
C MET A 1 24.05 -61.65 -23.11
N ALA A 2 25.07 -60.80 -22.98
CA ALA A 2 25.91 -60.29 -24.06
C ALA A 2 25.09 -59.68 -25.23
N SER A 3 24.96 -58.35 -25.28
CA SER A 3 25.63 -57.51 -26.30
C SER A 3 24.98 -56.13 -26.51
N SER A 4 25.80 -55.10 -26.32
CA SER A 4 25.97 -53.83 -27.07
C SER A 4 24.81 -53.04 -27.69
N ALA A 5 24.76 -51.78 -27.21
CA ALA A 5 25.02 -50.52 -27.92
C ALA A 5 24.32 -50.20 -29.27
N ALA A 6 23.67 -49.03 -29.32
CA ALA A 6 24.09 -47.91 -30.18
C ALA A 6 23.30 -46.63 -29.83
N ALA A 7 24.05 -45.57 -29.55
CA ALA A 7 23.54 -44.20 -29.45
C ALA A 7 23.35 -43.62 -30.87
N ILE A 8 22.22 -42.95 -31.11
CA ILE A 8 22.00 -42.13 -32.31
C ILE A 8 21.88 -40.69 -31.86
N VAL A 9 22.91 -39.91 -32.18
CA VAL A 9 22.95 -38.46 -32.06
C VAL A 9 22.43 -37.87 -33.38
N SER A 10 21.30 -37.16 -33.34
CA SER A 10 20.81 -36.37 -34.46
C SER A 10 21.35 -34.94 -34.38
N GLY A 11 22.16 -34.55 -35.36
CA GLY A 11 22.76 -33.22 -35.47
C GLY A 11 21.81 -32.19 -36.08
N SER A 12 21.86 -30.98 -35.54
CA SER A 12 21.21 -29.77 -36.06
C SER A 12 22.06 -29.12 -37.17
N PRO A 13 21.46 -28.50 -38.21
CA PRO A 13 22.21 -27.87 -39.29
C PRO A 13 22.29 -26.35 -39.08
N PHE A 14 23.44 -25.82 -38.66
CA PHE A 14 23.75 -24.40 -38.84
C PHE A 14 25.23 -24.24 -39.23
N ARG A 15 25.45 -23.85 -40.49
CA ARG A 15 26.76 -23.48 -41.06
C ARG A 15 27.08 -22.03 -40.65
N SER A 16 28.19 -21.84 -39.94
CA SER A 16 28.85 -20.54 -39.77
C SER A 16 29.79 -20.28 -40.96
N SER A 17 29.75 -19.07 -41.52
CA SER A 17 30.69 -18.61 -42.55
C SER A 17 31.72 -17.64 -41.94
N PRO A 18 33.01 -17.71 -42.31
CA PRO A 18 34.04 -16.82 -41.77
C PRO A 18 34.08 -15.48 -42.50
N LEU A 19 34.22 -14.38 -41.75
CA LEU A 19 34.45 -13.03 -42.29
C LEU A 19 35.94 -12.85 -42.62
N ILE A 20 36.24 -12.62 -43.89
CA ILE A 20 37.57 -12.33 -44.43
C ILE A 20 37.83 -10.83 -44.35
N HIS A 21 38.98 -10.46 -43.76
CA HIS A 21 39.54 -9.11 -43.80
C HIS A 21 40.05 -8.78 -45.20
N ASN A 22 39.58 -7.67 -45.79
CA ASN A 22 40.23 -7.04 -46.94
C ASN A 22 40.66 -5.62 -46.59
N HIS A 23 41.97 -5.40 -46.65
CA HIS A 23 42.62 -4.10 -46.65
C HIS A 23 42.39 -3.39 -47.99
N HIS A 24 41.88 -2.17 -47.95
CA HIS A 24 42.09 -1.20 -49.04
C HIS A 24 42.57 0.13 -48.47
N ALA A 25 43.78 0.50 -48.89
CA ALA A 25 44.42 1.77 -48.65
C ALA A 25 43.82 2.85 -49.59
N SER A 26 43.58 4.06 -49.07
CA SER A 26 43.48 5.26 -49.89
C SER A 26 43.97 6.52 -49.15
N ARG A 27 45.15 6.97 -49.57
CA ARG A 27 45.74 8.33 -49.70
C ARG A 27 45.22 9.49 -48.81
N TYR A 28 46.16 10.06 -48.04
CA TYR A 28 46.24 11.46 -47.53
C TYR A 28 46.34 12.47 -48.70
N ALA A 29 46.04 13.78 -48.65
CA ALA A 29 46.10 14.86 -47.64
C ALA A 29 45.31 16.13 -48.16
N PRO A 30 45.42 17.39 -47.62
CA PRO A 30 45.49 17.92 -46.23
C PRO A 30 44.53 19.11 -45.94
N GLY A 31 44.43 19.52 -44.67
CA GLY A 31 43.90 20.83 -44.20
C GLY A 31 42.90 20.65 -43.05
N SER A 32 42.91 21.34 -41.92
CA SER A 32 43.58 22.56 -41.44
C SER A 32 43.59 22.51 -39.90
N ILE A 33 44.60 23.12 -39.26
CA ILE A 33 44.75 23.20 -37.80
C ILE A 33 43.72 24.19 -37.22
N SER A 34 42.96 23.79 -36.21
CA SER A 34 42.20 24.71 -35.34
C SER A 34 42.31 24.32 -33.87
N VAL A 35 43.12 25.11 -33.16
CA VAL A 35 43.16 25.48 -31.74
C VAL A 35 42.29 24.66 -30.76
N VAL A 36 42.97 23.98 -29.83
CA VAL A 36 42.39 23.37 -28.63
C VAL A 36 41.93 24.45 -27.66
N SER A 37 40.62 24.52 -27.39
CA SER A 37 40.05 25.35 -26.32
C SER A 37 40.00 24.58 -25.00
N LEU A 38 40.54 25.18 -23.93
CA LEU A 38 40.50 24.69 -22.55
C LEU A 38 39.05 24.46 -22.05
N PRO A 39 38.82 23.48 -21.15
CA PRO A 39 37.48 23.18 -20.67
C PRO A 39 36.96 24.28 -19.74
N ARG A 40 35.80 24.82 -20.11
CA ARG A 40 35.03 25.82 -19.38
C ARG A 40 34.57 25.22 -18.03
N ARG A 41 34.80 25.95 -16.92
CA ARG A 41 34.27 25.65 -15.59
C ARG A 41 32.79 25.28 -15.67
N VAL A 42 32.46 24.06 -15.26
CA VAL A 42 31.08 23.62 -15.03
C VAL A 42 30.54 24.45 -13.87
N SER A 43 29.65 25.40 -14.17
CA SER A 43 28.91 26.08 -13.12
C SER A 43 28.03 25.03 -12.44
N ARG A 44 28.07 24.99 -11.10
CA ARG A 44 27.09 24.25 -10.31
C ARG A 44 25.72 24.80 -10.68
N ARG A 45 24.99 24.13 -11.58
CA ARG A 45 23.56 24.35 -11.74
C ARG A 45 22.93 23.98 -10.41
N GLY A 46 22.42 24.98 -9.70
CA GLY A 46 21.54 24.73 -8.56
C GLY A 46 20.43 23.79 -9.03
N LEU A 47 20.24 22.69 -8.33
CA LEU A 47 19.06 21.86 -8.46
C LEU A 47 17.87 22.76 -8.12
N SER A 48 17.21 23.29 -9.15
CA SER A 48 15.89 23.90 -8.98
C SER A 48 14.96 22.77 -8.57
N VAL A 49 14.67 22.70 -7.28
CA VAL A 49 13.59 21.85 -6.75
C VAL A 49 12.32 22.40 -7.39
N LYS A 50 11.77 21.68 -8.38
CA LYS A 50 10.45 22.02 -8.91
C LYS A 50 9.46 21.83 -7.77
N SER A 51 8.94 22.95 -7.27
CA SER A 51 7.80 23.00 -6.37
C SER A 51 6.60 22.36 -7.07
N GLY A 52 6.20 21.18 -6.62
CA GLY A 52 5.09 20.43 -7.20
C GLY A 52 4.90 19.09 -6.49
N LEU A 53 3.64 18.72 -6.27
CA LEU A 53 3.28 17.38 -5.84
C LEU A 53 3.73 16.36 -6.89
N ILE A 54 3.96 15.12 -6.47
CA ILE A 54 4.28 14.07 -7.42
C ILE A 54 3.06 13.77 -8.32
N GLU A 55 3.25 13.57 -9.62
CA GLU A 55 2.14 13.21 -10.53
C GLU A 55 1.50 11.85 -10.15
N PRO A 56 0.21 11.62 -10.37
CA PRO A 56 -0.37 10.28 -10.27
C PRO A 56 0.23 9.30 -11.29
N ASP A 57 0.17 8.01 -11.03
CA ASP A 57 0.51 7.00 -12.04
C ASP A 57 -0.43 7.11 -13.26
N GLY A 58 0.13 7.06 -14.47
CA GLY A 58 -0.62 7.33 -15.70
C GLY A 58 -0.90 8.82 -15.97
N GLY A 59 -0.35 9.73 -15.15
CA GLY A 59 -0.41 11.18 -15.35
C GLY A 59 -1.68 11.86 -14.86
N LYS A 60 -2.69 11.11 -14.40
CA LYS A 60 -3.91 11.65 -13.77
C LYS A 60 -4.57 10.62 -12.85
N LEU A 61 -5.28 11.10 -11.84
CA LEU A 61 -6.10 10.24 -10.98
C LEU A 61 -7.29 9.69 -11.77
N MET A 62 -7.55 8.39 -11.62
CA MET A 62 -8.76 7.74 -12.09
C MET A 62 -9.83 7.81 -11.00
N ASN A 63 -10.70 8.82 -11.07
CA ASN A 63 -11.89 8.89 -10.24
C ASN A 63 -13.01 8.07 -10.92
N LEU A 64 -13.54 7.08 -10.22
CA LEU A 64 -14.59 6.19 -10.73
C LEU A 64 -15.96 6.50 -10.11
N VAL A 65 -16.06 7.54 -9.27
CA VAL A 65 -17.35 8.06 -8.81
C VAL A 65 -18.02 8.81 -9.96
N VAL A 66 -19.28 8.49 -10.22
CA VAL A 66 -20.05 9.17 -11.26
C VAL A 66 -20.29 10.64 -10.90
N GLU A 67 -20.18 11.49 -11.91
CA GLU A 67 -20.47 12.92 -11.81
C GLU A 67 -21.85 13.16 -11.19
N GLU A 68 -21.96 14.19 -10.33
CA GLU A 68 -23.19 14.47 -9.58
C GLU A 68 -24.41 14.63 -10.49
N SER A 69 -24.22 15.28 -11.65
CA SER A 69 -25.26 15.49 -12.66
C SER A 69 -25.81 14.20 -13.27
N ARG A 70 -25.03 13.11 -13.26
CA ARG A 70 -25.41 11.79 -13.83
C ARG A 70 -25.95 10.82 -12.79
N ARG A 71 -25.79 11.09 -11.49
CA ARG A 71 -26.15 10.13 -10.40
C ARG A 71 -27.58 9.63 -10.49
N ARG A 72 -28.56 10.49 -10.73
CA ARG A 72 -29.97 10.10 -10.82
C ARG A 72 -30.21 9.09 -11.95
N VAL A 73 -29.62 9.33 -13.11
CA VAL A 73 -29.74 8.44 -14.27
C VAL A 73 -29.05 7.11 -13.98
N MET A 74 -27.84 7.15 -13.42
CA MET A 74 -27.09 5.92 -13.11
C MET A 74 -27.74 5.09 -12.00
N LYS A 75 -28.38 5.72 -11.00
CA LYS A 75 -29.15 5.01 -9.98
C LYS A 75 -30.32 4.25 -10.59
N HIS A 76 -31.05 4.88 -11.51
CA HIS A 76 -32.13 4.21 -12.20
C HIS A 76 -31.63 3.06 -13.09
N GLU A 77 -30.53 3.26 -13.82
CA GLU A 77 -29.89 2.20 -14.60
C GLU A 77 -29.51 1.01 -13.70
N ALA A 78 -28.88 1.26 -12.56
CA ALA A 78 -28.47 0.23 -11.61
C ALA A 78 -29.64 -0.62 -11.08
N GLU A 79 -30.85 -0.06 -11.03
CA GLU A 79 -32.07 -0.80 -10.65
C GLU A 79 -32.53 -1.77 -11.75
N THR A 80 -32.30 -1.41 -13.02
CA THR A 80 -32.72 -2.19 -14.20
C THR A 80 -31.78 -3.34 -14.56
N VAL A 81 -30.54 -3.31 -14.08
CA VAL A 81 -29.57 -4.39 -14.31
C VAL A 81 -30.07 -5.67 -13.62
N PRO A 82 -30.25 -6.79 -14.36
CA PRO A 82 -30.90 -7.99 -13.83
C PRO A 82 -30.02 -8.73 -12.82
N ALA A 83 -28.70 -8.71 -13.01
CA ALA A 83 -27.75 -9.42 -12.16
C ALA A 83 -27.19 -8.50 -11.06
N ARG A 84 -27.32 -8.93 -9.81
CA ARG A 84 -26.85 -8.19 -8.63
C ARG A 84 -25.86 -9.01 -7.81
N ILE A 85 -24.78 -8.37 -7.39
CA ILE A 85 -23.77 -8.96 -6.50
C ILE A 85 -23.78 -8.19 -5.19
N LYS A 86 -24.07 -8.89 -4.09
CA LYS A 86 -24.00 -8.33 -2.75
C LYS A 86 -22.55 -8.26 -2.31
N LEU A 87 -22.10 -7.05 -1.97
CA LEU A 87 -20.77 -6.78 -1.46
C LEU A 87 -20.67 -7.17 0.02
N ASN A 88 -19.58 -7.82 0.39
CA ASN A 88 -19.18 -7.87 1.78
C ASN A 88 -18.42 -6.58 2.16
N ARG A 89 -18.02 -6.47 3.44
CA ARG A 89 -17.30 -5.29 3.95
C ARG A 89 -15.96 -5.06 3.22
N VAL A 90 -15.16 -6.10 3.02
CA VAL A 90 -13.85 -5.99 2.34
C VAL A 90 -14.04 -5.61 0.87
N ASP A 91 -15.07 -6.12 0.21
CA ASP A 91 -15.39 -5.73 -1.17
C ASP A 91 -15.75 -4.23 -1.24
N LEU A 92 -16.56 -3.72 -0.30
CA LEU A 92 -16.91 -2.30 -0.22
C LEU A 92 -15.67 -1.41 0.02
N GLU A 93 -14.75 -1.86 0.88
CA GLU A 93 -13.46 -1.19 1.10
C GLU A 93 -12.62 -1.14 -0.18
N TRP A 94 -12.61 -2.21 -1.00
CA TRP A 94 -11.96 -2.16 -2.33
C TRP A 94 -12.70 -1.28 -3.34
N VAL A 95 -14.03 -1.27 -3.34
CA VAL A 95 -14.81 -0.32 -4.15
C VAL A 95 -14.42 1.12 -3.78
N HIS A 96 -14.24 1.42 -2.50
CA HIS A 96 -13.79 2.72 -2.03
C HIS A 96 -12.36 3.05 -2.48
N VAL A 97 -11.42 2.11 -2.38
CA VAL A 97 -10.06 2.27 -2.91
C VAL A 97 -10.07 2.60 -4.41
N LEU A 98 -10.87 1.87 -5.19
CA LEU A 98 -11.00 2.07 -6.63
C LEU A 98 -11.69 3.40 -6.95
N SER A 99 -12.76 3.74 -6.24
CA SER A 99 -13.59 4.91 -6.53
C SER A 99 -12.81 6.22 -6.49
N GLU A 100 -11.89 6.36 -5.53
CA GLU A 100 -11.13 7.59 -5.31
C GLU A 100 -9.80 7.63 -6.08
N GLY A 101 -9.44 6.57 -6.81
CA GLY A 101 -8.23 6.54 -7.63
C GLY A 101 -6.95 6.23 -6.87
N TRP A 102 -7.01 5.62 -5.69
CA TRP A 102 -5.83 5.09 -4.99
C TRP A 102 -5.07 4.08 -5.85
N ALA A 103 -5.80 3.31 -6.67
CA ALA A 103 -5.28 2.31 -7.59
C ALA A 103 -5.04 2.83 -9.02
N SER A 104 -5.00 4.15 -9.24
CA SER A 104 -4.77 4.73 -10.58
C SER A 104 -3.57 4.07 -11.28
N PRO A 105 -3.67 3.72 -12.58
CA PRO A 105 -4.76 4.04 -13.51
C PRO A 105 -5.83 2.94 -13.69
N LEU A 106 -6.01 2.04 -12.73
CA LEU A 106 -6.99 0.96 -12.84
C LEU A 106 -8.43 1.51 -12.98
N LYS A 107 -9.23 0.93 -13.88
CA LYS A 107 -10.60 1.40 -14.22
C LYS A 107 -11.72 0.67 -13.48
N GLY A 108 -11.38 -0.34 -12.68
CA GLY A 108 -12.33 -1.12 -11.89
C GLY A 108 -11.67 -2.35 -11.29
N PHE A 109 -12.44 -3.41 -11.04
CA PHE A 109 -11.85 -4.68 -10.59
C PHE A 109 -11.04 -5.31 -11.72
N MET A 110 -9.89 -5.89 -11.36
CA MET A 110 -8.92 -6.37 -12.34
C MET A 110 -9.51 -7.43 -13.27
N ARG A 111 -9.32 -7.21 -14.58
CA ARG A 111 -9.46 -8.22 -15.63
C ARG A 111 -8.38 -9.28 -15.52
N GLN A 112 -8.51 -10.39 -16.24
CA GLN A 112 -7.58 -11.51 -16.10
C GLN A 112 -6.13 -11.08 -16.42
N SER A 113 -5.94 -10.26 -17.45
CA SER A 113 -4.62 -9.74 -17.84
C SER A 113 -3.96 -8.91 -16.74
N GLU A 114 -4.71 -8.03 -16.09
CA GLU A 114 -4.21 -7.17 -15.01
C GLU A 114 -3.92 -7.99 -13.75
N PHE A 115 -4.78 -8.97 -13.43
CA PHE A 115 -4.57 -9.92 -12.34
C PHE A 115 -3.28 -10.72 -12.51
N LEU A 116 -3.05 -11.29 -13.70
CA LEU A 116 -1.84 -12.06 -13.99
C LEU A 116 -0.58 -11.18 -13.92
N GLN A 117 -0.61 -9.99 -14.52
CA GLN A 117 0.52 -9.06 -14.48
C GLN A 117 0.85 -8.64 -13.03
N THR A 118 -0.18 -8.29 -12.25
CA THR A 118 -0.05 -7.99 -10.82
C THR A 118 0.62 -9.14 -10.07
N LEU A 119 0.12 -10.36 -10.27
CA LEU A 119 0.56 -11.53 -9.53
C LEU A 119 1.99 -11.98 -9.87
N HIS A 120 2.39 -11.84 -11.14
CA HIS A 120 3.71 -12.28 -11.60
C HIS A 120 4.77 -11.18 -11.57
N PHE A 121 4.40 -9.92 -11.77
CA PHE A 121 5.33 -8.83 -12.04
C PHE A 121 5.21 -7.65 -11.08
N ASN A 122 4.26 -7.68 -10.14
CA ASN A 122 3.99 -6.59 -9.21
C ASN A 122 3.76 -5.24 -9.92
N SER A 123 3.32 -5.29 -11.17
CA SER A 123 3.16 -4.15 -12.06
C SER A 123 2.29 -4.55 -13.24
N PHE A 124 1.77 -3.57 -13.97
CA PHE A 124 1.18 -3.83 -15.29
C PHE A 124 1.60 -2.75 -16.29
N ARG A 125 1.54 -3.11 -17.57
CA ARG A 125 1.93 -2.27 -18.69
C ARG A 125 0.75 -1.44 -19.19
N LEU A 126 0.98 -0.15 -19.39
CA LEU A 126 0.02 0.78 -19.99
C LEU A 126 0.07 0.72 -21.53
N GLU A 127 -0.92 1.31 -22.19
CA GLU A 127 -1.04 1.33 -23.66
C GLU A 127 0.17 2.00 -24.34
N ASP A 128 0.79 2.99 -23.70
CA ASP A 128 2.00 3.66 -24.18
C ASP A 128 3.29 2.85 -23.97
N GLY A 129 3.17 1.64 -23.41
CA GLY A 129 4.27 0.75 -23.11
C GLY A 129 4.98 1.03 -21.78
N SER A 130 4.63 2.10 -21.06
CA SER A 130 5.14 2.36 -19.72
C SER A 130 4.62 1.35 -18.70
N VAL A 131 5.26 1.28 -17.53
CA VAL A 131 4.92 0.32 -16.47
C VAL A 131 4.59 1.10 -15.20
N VAL A 132 3.51 0.69 -14.53
CA VAL A 132 3.12 1.22 -13.22
C VAL A 132 3.20 0.12 -12.18
N ASN A 133 3.57 0.48 -10.95
CA ASN A 133 3.54 -0.48 -9.85
C ASN A 133 2.10 -0.91 -9.55
N MET A 134 1.89 -2.20 -9.30
CA MET A 134 0.62 -2.78 -8.88
C MET A 134 0.89 -4.18 -8.30
N SER A 135 1.14 -4.26 -7.00
CA SER A 135 1.62 -5.48 -6.35
C SER A 135 0.55 -6.35 -5.69
N VAL A 136 -0.68 -5.84 -5.55
CA VAL A 136 -1.77 -6.54 -4.85
C VAL A 136 -2.97 -6.75 -5.77
N PRO A 137 -3.53 -7.97 -5.87
CA PRO A 137 -4.75 -8.21 -6.65
C PRO A 137 -5.97 -7.48 -6.07
N ILE A 138 -6.53 -6.52 -6.84
CA ILE A 138 -7.78 -5.82 -6.53
C ILE A 138 -8.89 -6.45 -7.38
N VAL A 139 -9.55 -7.47 -6.83
CA VAL A 139 -10.47 -8.34 -7.55
C VAL A 139 -11.76 -8.54 -6.75
N LEU A 140 -12.86 -8.79 -7.45
CA LEU A 140 -14.14 -9.20 -6.85
C LEU A 140 -14.37 -10.68 -7.13
N ALA A 141 -14.63 -11.47 -6.09
CA ALA A 141 -14.87 -12.90 -6.22
C ALA A 141 -16.38 -13.21 -6.25
N ILE A 142 -16.77 -14.17 -7.08
CA ILE A 142 -18.15 -14.65 -7.19
C ILE A 142 -18.21 -16.18 -7.17
N ASP A 143 -19.29 -16.72 -6.62
CA ASP A 143 -19.57 -18.16 -6.59
C ASP A 143 -20.17 -18.67 -7.92
N ASP A 144 -20.34 -19.99 -8.02
CA ASP A 144 -20.89 -20.65 -9.22
C ASP A 144 -22.34 -20.23 -9.50
N ASP A 145 -23.16 -19.99 -8.46
CA ASP A 145 -24.56 -19.58 -8.58
C ASP A 145 -24.68 -18.13 -9.07
N GLN A 146 -23.82 -17.24 -8.57
CA GLN A 146 -23.69 -15.85 -9.03
C GLN A 146 -23.25 -15.83 -10.49
N LYS A 147 -22.22 -16.60 -10.86
CA LYS A 147 -21.79 -16.72 -12.26
C LYS A 147 -22.94 -17.20 -13.16
N PHE A 148 -23.67 -18.22 -12.74
CA PHE A 148 -24.83 -18.73 -13.50
C PHE A 148 -25.93 -17.68 -13.66
N ARG A 149 -26.26 -16.94 -12.58
CA ARG A 149 -27.27 -15.86 -12.62
C ARG A 149 -26.86 -14.67 -13.49
N ILE A 150 -25.57 -14.37 -13.59
CA ILE A 150 -25.04 -13.33 -14.48
C ILE A 150 -25.24 -13.75 -15.94
N GLY A 151 -25.01 -15.02 -16.27
CA GLY A 151 -25.21 -15.55 -17.62
C GLY A 151 -24.41 -14.78 -18.67
N ASP A 152 -25.09 -14.37 -19.74
CA ASP A 152 -24.49 -13.60 -20.84
C ASP A 152 -24.60 -12.07 -20.64
N SER A 153 -24.98 -11.61 -19.44
CA SER A 153 -25.03 -10.17 -19.14
C SER A 153 -23.64 -9.56 -19.25
N ASN A 154 -23.55 -8.37 -19.85
CA ASN A 154 -22.30 -7.61 -19.92
C ASN A 154 -22.11 -6.66 -18.72
N GLN A 155 -23.08 -6.62 -17.79
CA GLN A 155 -23.13 -5.65 -16.69
C GLN A 155 -23.73 -6.29 -15.44
N VAL A 156 -23.27 -5.85 -14.26
CA VAL A 156 -23.83 -6.23 -12.96
C VAL A 156 -23.93 -5.01 -12.05
N THR A 157 -24.96 -4.98 -11.19
CA THR A 157 -25.06 -3.99 -10.12
C THR A 157 -24.45 -4.56 -8.84
N LEU A 158 -23.52 -3.81 -8.24
CA LEU A 158 -22.97 -4.08 -6.93
C LEU A 158 -23.87 -3.44 -5.88
N VAL A 159 -24.34 -4.22 -4.91
CA VAL A 159 -25.28 -3.76 -3.88
C VAL A 159 -24.72 -3.95 -2.47
N ASP A 160 -25.19 -3.15 -1.53
CA ASP A 160 -24.86 -3.28 -0.11
C ASP A 160 -25.56 -4.48 0.57
N SER A 161 -25.47 -4.53 1.90
CA SER A 161 -26.02 -5.62 2.70
C SER A 161 -27.55 -5.71 2.68
N VAL A 162 -28.25 -4.60 2.40
CA VAL A 162 -29.72 -4.49 2.37
C VAL A 162 -30.27 -4.37 0.94
N GLY A 163 -29.40 -4.32 -0.07
CA GLY A 163 -29.76 -4.36 -1.49
C GLY A 163 -29.76 -3.01 -2.20
N ASN A 164 -29.26 -1.94 -1.57
CA ASN A 164 -29.13 -0.64 -2.22
C ASN A 164 -27.99 -0.67 -3.27
N PRO A 165 -28.19 -0.11 -4.47
CA PRO A 165 -27.14 0.03 -5.46
C PRO A 165 -25.97 0.90 -4.96
N ILE A 166 -24.75 0.39 -5.08
CA ILE A 166 -23.50 1.09 -4.73
C ILE A 166 -22.72 1.46 -6.00
N ALA A 167 -22.62 0.52 -6.93
CA ALA A 167 -21.86 0.70 -8.16
C ALA A 167 -22.41 -0.18 -9.28
N ILE A 168 -22.02 0.12 -10.50
CA ILE A 168 -22.23 -0.72 -11.67
C ILE A 168 -20.86 -1.17 -12.17
N LEU A 169 -20.72 -2.45 -12.50
CA LEU A 169 -19.55 -3.00 -13.16
C LEU A 169 -19.91 -3.34 -14.60
N ASN A 170 -19.27 -2.66 -15.54
CA ASN A 170 -19.54 -2.73 -16.98
C ASN A 170 -18.49 -3.60 -17.70
N ASP A 171 -18.85 -4.03 -18.91
CA ASP A 171 -17.98 -4.77 -19.81
C ASP A 171 -17.33 -5.98 -19.14
N ILE A 172 -18.10 -6.74 -18.36
CA ILE A 172 -17.53 -7.69 -17.40
C ILE A 172 -16.73 -8.83 -18.05
N GLU A 173 -15.71 -9.31 -17.35
CA GLU A 173 -14.98 -10.53 -17.68
C GLU A 173 -14.95 -11.45 -16.46
N ILE A 174 -15.47 -12.68 -16.60
CA ILE A 174 -15.45 -13.69 -15.54
C ILE A 174 -14.38 -14.74 -15.83
N TYR A 175 -13.42 -14.90 -14.91
CA TYR A 175 -12.30 -15.84 -15.04
C TYR A 175 -12.08 -16.64 -13.75
N LYS A 176 -11.28 -17.71 -13.81
CA LYS A 176 -11.05 -18.59 -12.65
C LYS A 176 -10.32 -17.85 -11.54
N HIS A 177 -10.64 -18.20 -10.30
CA HIS A 177 -9.93 -17.76 -9.10
C HIS A 177 -8.94 -18.85 -8.63
N PRO A 178 -7.65 -18.83 -9.06
CA PRO A 178 -6.66 -19.81 -8.63
C PRO A 178 -6.20 -19.48 -7.20
N LYS A 179 -7.04 -19.75 -6.20
CA LYS A 179 -6.87 -19.31 -4.80
C LYS A 179 -5.50 -19.65 -4.22
N GLU A 180 -5.08 -20.91 -4.34
CA GLU A 180 -3.78 -21.35 -3.79
C GLU A 180 -2.61 -20.60 -4.44
N GLU A 181 -2.59 -20.48 -5.77
CA GLU A 181 -1.57 -19.73 -6.50
C GLU A 181 -1.59 -18.24 -6.14
N ARG A 182 -2.78 -17.63 -6.07
CA ARG A 182 -2.96 -16.24 -5.65
C ARG A 182 -2.35 -16.01 -4.28
N ILE A 183 -2.67 -16.87 -3.31
CA ILE A 183 -2.16 -16.79 -1.94
C ILE A 183 -0.63 -16.97 -1.93
N ALA A 184 -0.13 -18.02 -2.58
CA ALA A 184 1.30 -18.32 -2.63
C ALA A 184 2.13 -17.17 -3.19
N ARG A 185 1.70 -16.56 -4.30
CA ARG A 185 2.45 -15.48 -4.96
C ARG A 185 2.32 -14.13 -4.28
N THR A 186 1.19 -13.87 -3.61
CA THR A 186 0.99 -12.60 -2.90
C THR A 186 1.70 -12.61 -1.54
N TRP A 187 1.58 -13.70 -0.75
CA TRP A 187 2.14 -13.78 0.60
C TRP A 187 3.47 -14.52 0.71
N GLY A 188 3.90 -15.27 -0.31
CA GLY A 188 5.10 -16.13 -0.24
C GLY A 188 4.91 -17.41 0.58
N THR A 189 3.66 -17.76 0.92
CA THR A 189 3.28 -18.96 1.67
C THR A 189 1.80 -19.26 1.41
N THR A 190 1.36 -20.49 1.64
CA THR A 190 -0.05 -20.93 1.65
C THR A 190 -0.49 -21.41 3.03
N ALA A 191 0.25 -21.03 4.09
CA ALA A 191 -0.07 -21.40 5.45
C ALA A 191 -1.50 -20.97 5.83
N ARG A 192 -2.21 -21.85 6.53
CA ARG A 192 -3.52 -21.53 7.12
C ARG A 192 -3.38 -20.47 8.21
N GLY A 193 -4.44 -19.69 8.42
CA GLY A 193 -4.46 -18.65 9.45
C GLY A 193 -3.84 -17.32 9.04
N LEU A 194 -3.55 -17.11 7.75
CA LEU A 194 -3.27 -15.78 7.21
C LEU A 194 -4.56 -14.93 7.27
N PRO A 195 -4.64 -13.88 8.10
CA PRO A 195 -5.91 -13.25 8.45
C PRO A 195 -6.72 -12.77 7.24
N TYR A 196 -6.07 -12.09 6.29
CA TYR A 196 -6.74 -11.60 5.09
C TYR A 196 -7.15 -12.72 4.14
N ALA A 197 -6.30 -13.76 3.98
CA ALA A 197 -6.64 -14.88 3.11
C ALA A 197 -7.85 -15.65 3.64
N GLU A 198 -7.93 -15.87 4.96
CA GLU A 198 -9.08 -16.53 5.57
C GLU A 198 -10.37 -15.72 5.46
N GLU A 199 -10.28 -14.39 5.60
CA GLU A 199 -11.43 -13.48 5.50
C GLU A 199 -11.94 -13.38 4.05
N ALA A 200 -11.05 -13.15 3.08
CA ALA A 200 -11.43 -12.68 1.75
C ALA A 200 -11.13 -13.65 0.59
N ILE A 201 -10.43 -14.78 0.83
CA ILE A 201 -9.99 -15.69 -0.25
C ILE A 201 -10.44 -17.13 -0.01
N THR A 202 -10.15 -17.72 1.16
CA THR A 202 -10.39 -19.14 1.45
C THR A 202 -11.84 -19.52 1.16
N LYS A 203 -12.78 -18.74 1.72
CA LYS A 203 -14.23 -18.97 1.62
C LYS A 203 -14.91 -18.27 0.43
N ALA A 204 -14.16 -17.47 -0.33
CA ALA A 204 -14.70 -16.75 -1.47
C ALA A 204 -15.13 -17.71 -2.60
N GLY A 205 -15.82 -17.21 -3.62
CA GLY A 205 -16.16 -18.02 -4.79
C GLY A 205 -14.95 -18.42 -5.65
N ASN A 206 -15.19 -19.35 -6.59
CA ASN A 206 -14.16 -19.92 -7.48
C ASN A 206 -13.92 -19.09 -8.74
N TRP A 207 -14.62 -17.98 -8.90
CA TRP A 207 -14.49 -17.07 -10.03
C TRP A 207 -14.15 -15.67 -9.55
N LEU A 208 -13.45 -14.94 -10.41
CA LEU A 208 -13.22 -13.52 -10.29
C LEU A 208 -13.97 -12.81 -11.41
N ILE A 209 -14.48 -11.62 -11.14
CA ILE A 209 -15.14 -10.74 -12.10
C ILE A 209 -14.39 -9.41 -12.18
N GLY A 210 -13.86 -9.11 -13.36
CA GLY A 210 -13.23 -7.83 -13.69
C GLY A 210 -14.14 -6.99 -14.59
N GLY A 211 -13.91 -5.68 -14.66
CA GLY A 211 -14.73 -4.78 -15.45
C GLY A 211 -14.49 -3.30 -15.17
N ASP A 212 -15.18 -2.45 -15.91
CA ASP A 212 -15.10 -1.00 -15.76
C ASP A 212 -16.12 -0.52 -14.71
N LEU A 213 -15.60 -0.01 -13.60
CA LEU A 213 -16.40 0.30 -12.41
C LEU A 213 -16.92 1.73 -12.46
N GLN A 214 -18.20 1.90 -12.14
CA GLN A 214 -18.85 3.20 -11.95
C GLN A 214 -19.53 3.23 -10.58
N VAL A 215 -18.97 4.00 -9.66
CA VAL A 215 -19.47 4.11 -8.28
C VAL A 215 -20.49 5.24 -8.20
N LEU A 216 -21.69 4.94 -7.72
CA LEU A 216 -22.83 5.85 -7.82
C LEU A 216 -22.66 7.08 -6.91
N GLU A 217 -22.09 6.89 -5.73
CA GLU A 217 -21.86 7.94 -4.74
C GLU A 217 -20.54 7.72 -4.00
N PRO A 218 -19.89 8.78 -3.47
CA PRO A 218 -18.74 8.62 -2.59
C PRO A 218 -19.07 7.72 -1.41
N ILE A 219 -18.19 6.77 -1.10
CA ILE A 219 -18.40 5.79 -0.03
C ILE A 219 -18.30 6.48 1.33
N LYS A 220 -19.27 6.20 2.20
CA LYS A 220 -19.30 6.67 3.60
C LYS A 220 -19.57 5.48 4.52
N TYR A 221 -18.96 5.50 5.70
CA TYR A 221 -19.14 4.46 6.71
C TYR A 221 -20.01 4.92 7.88
N ASN A 222 -20.25 6.23 8.00
CA ASN A 222 -21.10 6.82 9.04
C ASN A 222 -20.67 6.44 10.47
N ASP A 223 -19.38 6.19 10.68
CA ASP A 223 -18.79 5.74 11.95
C ASP A 223 -18.15 6.88 12.76
N GLY A 224 -18.44 8.13 12.38
CA GLY A 224 -17.85 9.34 12.96
C GLY A 224 -16.43 9.67 12.47
N LEU A 225 -15.86 8.87 11.56
CA LEU A 225 -14.50 9.05 11.05
C LEU A 225 -14.45 9.46 9.57
N ASP A 226 -15.58 9.60 8.88
CA ASP A 226 -15.62 9.96 7.45
C ASP A 226 -14.92 11.29 7.16
N ARG A 227 -14.92 12.23 8.11
CA ARG A 227 -14.18 13.50 8.00
C ARG A 227 -12.65 13.34 7.82
N PHE A 228 -12.11 12.18 8.21
CA PHE A 228 -10.70 11.85 8.03
C PHE A 228 -10.45 11.03 6.76
N ARG A 229 -11.47 10.54 6.06
CA ARG A 229 -11.33 9.76 4.82
C ARG A 229 -11.24 10.72 3.64
N LEU A 230 -10.07 11.34 3.50
CA LEU A 230 -9.79 12.23 2.38
C LEU A 230 -9.32 11.42 1.18
N SER A 231 -9.98 11.61 0.04
CA SER A 231 -9.56 11.06 -1.25
C SER A 231 -8.17 11.58 -1.68
N PRO A 232 -7.48 10.90 -2.60
CA PRO A 232 -6.24 11.40 -3.21
C PRO A 232 -6.37 12.81 -3.78
N SER A 233 -7.52 13.15 -4.40
CA SER A 233 -7.78 14.51 -4.91
C SER A 233 -7.85 15.54 -3.78
N GLN A 234 -8.61 15.26 -2.72
CA GLN A 234 -8.72 16.15 -1.56
C GLN A 234 -7.39 16.30 -0.80
N LEU A 235 -6.59 15.24 -0.72
CA LEU A 235 -5.24 15.30 -0.14
C LEU A 235 -4.33 16.22 -0.96
N ARG A 236 -4.33 16.09 -2.29
CA ARG A 236 -3.57 16.98 -3.17
C ARG A 236 -3.99 18.44 -3.03
N GLU A 237 -5.30 18.70 -3.00
CA GLU A 237 -5.84 20.04 -2.75
C GLU A 237 -5.37 20.60 -1.40
N GLU A 238 -5.39 19.78 -0.35
CA GLU A 238 -4.93 20.16 0.99
C GLU A 238 -3.43 20.49 1.02
N PHE A 239 -2.59 19.70 0.34
CA PHE A 239 -1.16 19.97 0.24
C PHE A 239 -0.87 21.27 -0.53
N ILE A 240 -1.60 21.52 -1.63
CA ILE A 240 -1.50 22.77 -2.39
C ILE A 240 -1.93 23.95 -1.52
N ARG A 241 -3.06 23.84 -0.82
CA ARG A 241 -3.59 24.88 0.08
C ARG A 241 -2.60 25.23 1.19
N ARG A 242 -1.86 24.25 1.72
CA ARG A 242 -0.80 24.47 2.70
C ARG A 242 0.50 25.02 2.11
N GLY A 243 0.61 25.12 0.78
CA GLY A 243 1.87 25.52 0.13
C GLY A 243 3.00 24.51 0.38
N ALA A 244 2.67 23.22 0.45
CA ALA A 244 3.67 22.18 0.67
C ALA A 244 4.62 22.08 -0.53
N ASP A 245 5.93 22.13 -0.27
CA ASP A 245 6.96 21.92 -1.29
C ASP A 245 7.59 20.51 -1.24
N ALA A 246 7.30 19.77 -0.17
CA ALA A 246 7.48 18.33 -0.06
C ALA A 246 6.37 17.71 0.79
N VAL A 247 5.96 16.49 0.44
CA VAL A 247 5.00 15.69 1.20
C VAL A 247 5.63 14.33 1.48
N PHE A 248 5.79 14.02 2.77
CA PHE A 248 6.35 12.75 3.21
C PHE A 248 5.28 11.92 3.91
N ALA A 249 5.06 10.70 3.42
CA ALA A 249 4.01 9.82 3.93
C ALA A 249 4.56 8.86 5.00
N PHE A 250 3.76 8.69 6.05
CA PHE A 250 3.95 7.65 7.06
C PHE A 250 2.72 6.74 7.10
N GLN A 251 2.87 5.55 6.51
CA GLN A 251 1.89 4.46 6.61
C GLN A 251 1.95 3.83 8.00
N LEU A 252 0.79 3.55 8.58
CA LEU A 252 0.70 2.83 9.85
C LEU A 252 -0.62 2.09 10.02
N ARG A 253 -0.57 0.99 10.79
CA ARG A 253 -1.75 0.26 11.28
C ARG A 253 -1.80 0.16 12.81
N ASN A 254 -0.78 0.69 13.48
CA ASN A 254 -0.56 0.55 14.93
C ASN A 254 -0.64 1.93 15.61
N PRO A 255 -0.84 1.98 16.94
CA PRO A 255 -0.63 3.19 17.73
C PRO A 255 0.75 3.83 17.48
N VAL A 256 0.82 5.16 17.52
CA VAL A 256 2.08 5.92 17.35
C VAL A 256 2.80 5.98 18.68
N HIS A 257 3.98 5.34 18.76
CA HIS A 257 4.94 5.54 19.84
C HIS A 257 6.09 6.45 19.36
N ASN A 258 6.95 6.91 20.27
CA ASN A 258 7.99 7.89 19.97
C ASN A 258 9.08 7.38 19.02
N GLY A 259 9.11 6.06 18.75
CA GLY A 259 9.96 5.49 17.71
C GLY A 259 9.46 5.84 16.31
N HIS A 260 8.14 5.75 16.08
CA HIS A 260 7.52 6.26 14.86
C HIS A 260 7.70 7.79 14.75
N ALA A 261 7.48 8.52 15.86
CA ALA A 261 7.69 9.97 15.90
C ALA A 261 9.14 10.37 15.57
N LEU A 262 10.13 9.60 16.02
CA LEU A 262 11.53 9.82 15.66
C LEU A 262 11.75 9.72 14.15
N LEU A 263 11.17 8.72 13.49
CA LEU A 263 11.26 8.58 12.03
C LEU A 263 10.63 9.78 11.30
N MET A 264 9.46 10.22 11.76
CA MET A 264 8.72 11.34 11.15
C MET A 264 9.44 12.69 11.36
N THR A 265 9.88 12.96 12.59
CA THR A 265 10.58 14.20 12.94
C THR A 265 11.98 14.28 12.32
N ASP A 266 12.72 13.16 12.28
CA ASP A 266 14.01 13.08 11.60
C ASP A 266 13.86 13.24 10.08
N THR A 267 12.80 12.71 9.48
CA THR A 267 12.47 12.95 8.06
C THR A 267 12.26 14.43 7.79
N ARG A 268 11.43 15.10 8.59
CA ARG A 268 11.20 16.55 8.47
C ARG A 268 12.52 17.31 8.55
N ARG A 269 13.36 17.01 9.53
CA ARG A 269 14.69 17.63 9.70
C ARG A 269 15.55 17.47 8.45
N ARG A 270 15.67 16.23 7.92
CA ARG A 270 16.43 15.96 6.69
C ARG A 270 15.89 16.73 5.48
N LEU A 271 14.58 16.84 5.32
CA LEU A 271 13.97 17.59 4.23
C LEU A 271 14.28 19.10 4.33
N LEU A 272 14.24 19.66 5.53
CA LEU A 272 14.66 21.05 5.76
C LEU A 272 16.15 21.26 5.43
N GLU A 273 17.02 20.32 5.82
CA GLU A 273 18.45 20.32 5.48
C GLU A 273 18.72 20.19 3.96
N MET A 274 17.85 19.45 3.25
CA MET A 274 17.88 19.35 1.78
C MET A 274 17.41 20.63 1.08
N GLY A 275 16.84 21.59 1.82
CA GLY A 275 16.45 22.90 1.31
C GLY A 275 14.96 23.12 1.11
N TYR A 276 14.12 22.11 1.34
CA TYR A 276 12.66 22.29 1.39
C TYR A 276 12.30 23.27 2.51
N LYS A 277 11.29 24.09 2.29
CA LYS A 277 10.85 25.18 3.18
C LYS A 277 9.59 24.82 3.95
N ASN A 278 8.73 24.01 3.37
CA ASN A 278 7.46 23.62 3.97
C ASN A 278 7.14 22.13 3.72
N PRO A 279 7.98 21.21 4.23
CA PRO A 279 7.66 19.79 4.17
C PRO A 279 6.41 19.50 5.01
N VAL A 280 5.45 18.73 4.50
CA VAL A 280 4.22 18.36 5.22
C VAL A 280 4.18 16.86 5.43
N LEU A 281 3.92 16.43 6.66
CA LEU A 281 3.70 15.02 7.01
C LEU A 281 2.29 14.62 6.58
N LEU A 282 2.18 13.54 5.82
CA LEU A 282 0.94 12.78 5.68
C LEU A 282 0.98 11.61 6.68
N LEU A 283 0.37 11.79 7.85
CA LEU A 283 0.17 10.71 8.83
C LEU A 283 -1.08 9.94 8.41
N ASN A 284 -0.90 8.73 7.86
CA ASN A 284 -1.96 8.11 7.09
C ASN A 284 -2.29 6.70 7.58
N PRO A 285 -2.99 6.57 8.74
CA PRO A 285 -3.42 5.29 9.27
C PRO A 285 -4.31 4.54 8.28
N LEU A 286 -4.05 3.24 8.12
CA LEU A 286 -4.94 2.35 7.39
C LEU A 286 -6.24 2.13 8.17
N GLY A 287 -7.37 2.16 7.47
CA GLY A 287 -8.71 2.08 8.05
C GLY A 287 -9.65 1.04 7.46
N GLY A 288 -9.24 0.27 6.45
CA GLY A 288 -9.97 -0.93 6.04
C GLY A 288 -9.76 -2.09 7.02
N PHE A 289 -10.07 -3.32 6.58
CA PHE A 289 -9.90 -4.55 7.35
C PHE A 289 -8.51 -4.64 8.00
N THR A 290 -8.52 -5.00 9.29
CA THR A 290 -7.34 -5.36 10.07
C THR A 290 -7.65 -6.61 10.89
N LYS A 291 -6.65 -7.45 11.16
CA LYS A 291 -6.80 -8.67 11.96
C LYS A 291 -7.24 -8.37 13.39
N ALA A 292 -7.92 -9.33 14.02
CA ALA A 292 -8.65 -9.12 15.28
C ALA A 292 -7.81 -8.67 16.49
N ASP A 293 -6.50 -8.97 16.54
CA ASP A 293 -5.63 -8.55 17.65
C ASP A 293 -4.93 -7.19 17.45
N ASP A 294 -5.20 -6.51 16.32
CA ASP A 294 -4.79 -5.13 16.11
C ASP A 294 -5.74 -4.15 16.83
N VAL A 295 -5.23 -2.98 17.23
CA VAL A 295 -6.05 -1.95 17.89
C VAL A 295 -7.06 -1.38 16.88
N PRO A 296 -8.37 -1.35 17.19
CA PRO A 296 -9.39 -0.86 16.27
C PRO A 296 -9.14 0.59 15.83
N LEU A 297 -9.58 0.92 14.61
CA LEU A 297 -9.36 2.23 13.99
C LEU A 297 -9.80 3.41 14.88
N SER A 298 -10.98 3.35 15.48
CA SER A 298 -11.50 4.42 16.34
C SER A 298 -10.65 4.68 17.59
N TRP A 299 -9.98 3.66 18.12
CA TRP A 299 -9.03 3.81 19.23
C TRP A 299 -7.68 4.34 18.74
N ARG A 300 -7.21 3.90 17.57
CA ARG A 300 -5.99 4.45 16.95
C ARG A 300 -6.13 5.93 16.62
N MET A 301 -7.24 6.34 16.03
CA MET A 301 -7.48 7.76 15.70
C MET A 301 -7.47 8.64 16.95
N ARG A 302 -8.17 8.23 18.02
CA ARG A 302 -8.11 8.92 19.33
C ARG A 302 -6.68 8.98 19.88
N GLN A 303 -5.92 7.91 19.74
CA GLN A 303 -4.52 7.88 20.19
C GLN A 303 -3.64 8.82 19.36
N HIS A 304 -3.85 8.90 18.05
CA HIS A 304 -3.11 9.79 17.16
C HIS A 304 -3.44 11.28 17.40
N GLU A 305 -4.71 11.60 17.67
CA GLU A 305 -5.12 12.95 18.10
C GLU A 305 -4.34 13.38 19.36
N LYS A 306 -4.20 12.49 20.35
CA LYS A 306 -3.40 12.75 21.56
C LYS A 306 -1.90 12.92 21.32
N VAL A 307 -1.33 12.22 20.34
CA VAL A 307 0.07 12.43 19.92
C VAL A 307 0.29 13.83 19.34
N LEU A 308 -0.71 14.35 18.62
CA LEU A 308 -0.69 15.71 18.05
C LEU A 308 -0.95 16.78 19.11
N GLU A 309 -1.93 16.57 20.00
CA GLU A 309 -2.23 17.47 21.11
C GLU A 309 -1.03 17.64 22.07
N ASP A 310 -0.29 16.56 22.33
CA ASP A 310 0.92 16.59 23.17
C ASP A 310 2.14 17.21 22.46
N GLY A 311 2.02 17.60 21.19
CA GLY A 311 3.11 18.22 20.41
C GLY A 311 4.25 17.27 20.04
N VAL A 312 4.05 15.95 20.17
CA VAL A 312 5.02 14.95 19.69
C VAL A 312 5.17 15.01 18.17
N LEU A 313 4.05 15.28 17.49
CA LEU A 313 4.00 15.68 16.09
C LEU A 313 3.36 17.06 16.03
N ASP A 314 3.87 17.91 15.16
CA ASP A 314 3.36 19.27 14.96
C ASP A 314 2.06 19.25 14.11
N PRO A 315 0.91 19.69 14.65
CA PRO A 315 -0.37 19.72 13.91
C PRO A 315 -0.37 20.66 12.71
N GLU A 316 0.39 21.76 12.74
CA GLU A 316 0.40 22.74 11.65
C GLU A 316 1.05 22.18 10.38
N THR A 317 1.98 21.25 10.55
CA THR A 317 2.73 20.64 9.46
C THR A 317 2.40 19.15 9.27
N THR A 318 1.26 18.71 9.80
CA THR A 318 0.75 17.34 9.68
C THR A 318 -0.68 17.32 9.12
N VAL A 319 -0.91 16.50 8.11
CA VAL A 319 -2.25 16.11 7.63
C VAL A 319 -2.52 14.69 8.11
N VAL A 320 -3.58 14.52 8.89
CA VAL A 320 -4.07 13.20 9.30
C VAL A 320 -5.21 12.78 8.39
N SER A 321 -5.06 11.64 7.73
CA SER A 321 -6.10 11.07 6.88
C SER A 321 -6.16 9.55 7.01
N ILE A 322 -7.30 8.94 6.77
CA ILE A 322 -7.49 7.49 6.81
C ILE A 322 -7.33 6.92 5.40
N PHE A 323 -6.42 5.98 5.23
CA PHE A 323 -6.25 5.23 3.99
C PHE A 323 -7.26 4.06 3.96
N PRO A 324 -8.19 3.99 2.99
CA PRO A 324 -9.35 3.08 3.06
C PRO A 324 -9.03 1.62 2.73
N SER A 325 -7.82 1.29 2.28
CA SER A 325 -7.46 -0.08 1.88
C SER A 325 -7.60 -1.08 3.03
N PRO A 326 -8.05 -2.31 2.73
CA PRO A 326 -7.80 -3.47 3.59
C PRO A 326 -6.31 -3.70 3.80
N MET A 327 -5.93 -4.24 4.97
CA MET A 327 -4.57 -4.69 5.28
C MET A 327 -4.42 -6.18 4.94
N LEU A 328 -3.47 -6.52 4.08
CA LEU A 328 -3.25 -7.91 3.64
C LEU A 328 -2.28 -8.66 4.57
N TYR A 329 -1.39 -7.93 5.23
CA TYR A 329 -0.22 -8.46 5.96
C TYR A 329 0.73 -9.23 5.03
N ALA A 330 0.94 -8.73 3.81
CA ALA A 330 1.76 -9.36 2.76
C ALA A 330 3.15 -8.73 2.60
N GLY A 331 3.66 -8.04 3.63
CA GLY A 331 5.06 -7.67 3.75
C GLY A 331 5.63 -6.92 2.53
N PRO A 332 6.75 -7.39 1.93
CA PRO A 332 7.39 -6.75 0.78
C PRO A 332 6.50 -6.61 -0.47
N THR A 333 5.49 -7.47 -0.64
CA THR A 333 4.50 -7.33 -1.72
C THR A 333 3.58 -6.14 -1.41
N GLU A 334 3.05 -6.06 -0.20
CA GLU A 334 2.07 -5.05 0.19
C GLU A 334 2.67 -3.65 0.41
N VAL A 335 3.93 -3.55 0.87
CA VAL A 335 4.55 -2.23 1.08
C VAL A 335 4.68 -1.44 -0.23
N GLN A 336 4.81 -2.13 -1.37
CA GLN A 336 4.76 -1.50 -2.70
C GLN A 336 3.39 -0.83 -2.95
N TRP A 337 2.30 -1.55 -2.67
CA TRP A 337 0.93 -1.00 -2.73
C TRP A 337 0.77 0.21 -1.81
N HIS A 338 1.24 0.11 -0.57
CA HIS A 338 1.17 1.21 0.39
C HIS A 338 1.92 2.46 -0.08
N ALA A 339 3.02 2.30 -0.83
CA ALA A 339 3.80 3.40 -1.40
C ALA A 339 3.15 3.96 -2.67
N LYS A 340 2.73 3.10 -3.60
CA LYS A 340 2.01 3.47 -4.82
C LYS A 340 0.76 4.28 -4.54
N ALA A 341 -0.05 3.86 -3.57
CA ALA A 341 -1.24 4.61 -3.14
C ALA A 341 -0.89 6.05 -2.70
N ARG A 342 0.29 6.25 -2.11
CA ARG A 342 0.75 7.56 -1.60
C ARG A 342 1.35 8.43 -2.69
N ILE A 343 1.96 7.82 -3.71
CA ILE A 343 2.25 8.52 -4.96
C ILE A 343 0.96 9.11 -5.54
N ASN A 344 -0.10 8.31 -5.65
CA ASN A 344 -1.38 8.78 -6.18
C ASN A 344 -1.99 9.88 -5.30
N ALA A 345 -1.78 9.86 -3.98
CA ALA A 345 -2.17 10.95 -3.08
C ALA A 345 -1.28 12.21 -3.10
N GLY A 346 -0.15 12.20 -3.83
CA GLY A 346 0.73 13.37 -3.99
C GLY A 346 2.00 13.37 -3.15
N ALA A 347 2.28 12.30 -2.40
CA ALA A 347 3.50 12.18 -1.61
C ALA A 347 4.73 11.92 -2.50
N ASN A 348 5.75 12.75 -2.39
CA ASN A 348 7.03 12.60 -3.10
C ASN A 348 8.11 11.90 -2.25
N PHE A 349 7.89 11.74 -0.94
CA PHE A 349 8.73 10.95 -0.04
C PHE A 349 7.91 9.89 0.70
N TYR A 350 8.51 8.72 0.92
CA TYR A 350 7.85 7.62 1.64
C TYR A 350 8.78 7.05 2.70
N ILE A 351 8.33 7.11 3.96
CA ILE A 351 9.07 6.57 5.10
C ILE A 351 8.83 5.06 5.16
N VAL A 352 9.91 4.29 5.23
CA VAL A 352 9.82 2.84 5.42
C VAL A 352 10.80 2.35 6.50
N GLY A 353 10.25 1.62 7.47
CA GLY A 353 10.98 1.06 8.60
C GLY A 353 11.35 -0.42 8.42
N ARG A 354 11.52 -1.11 9.57
CA ARG A 354 11.71 -2.56 9.65
C ARG A 354 10.38 -3.29 9.46
N ASP A 355 10.40 -4.41 8.74
CA ASP A 355 9.27 -5.34 8.57
C ASP A 355 7.94 -4.65 8.20
N PRO A 356 7.94 -3.75 7.19
CA PRO A 356 6.72 -3.04 6.80
C PRO A 356 5.69 -4.04 6.29
N ALA A 357 4.44 -3.87 6.70
CA ALA A 357 3.34 -4.77 6.40
C ALA A 357 3.52 -6.24 6.82
N GLY A 358 4.51 -6.54 7.65
CA GLY A 358 4.74 -7.90 8.17
C GLY A 358 3.87 -8.26 9.37
N MET A 359 3.90 -9.56 9.68
CA MET A 359 3.35 -10.19 10.88
C MET A 359 4.15 -11.46 11.23
N GLY A 360 3.92 -12.02 12.41
CA GLY A 360 4.44 -13.36 12.75
C GLY A 360 3.80 -14.45 11.88
N HIS A 361 4.54 -15.51 11.59
CA HIS A 361 4.02 -16.66 10.85
C HIS A 361 2.89 -17.33 11.67
N PRO A 362 1.71 -17.64 11.09
CA PRO A 362 0.59 -18.17 11.86
C PRO A 362 0.87 -19.50 12.58
N THR A 363 1.74 -20.34 12.01
CA THR A 363 2.04 -21.70 12.52
C THR A 363 3.47 -21.88 13.02
N GLU A 364 4.37 -20.93 12.80
CA GLU A 364 5.79 -21.06 13.11
C GLU A 364 6.24 -19.93 14.03
N LYS A 365 7.22 -20.19 14.90
CA LYS A 365 7.75 -19.19 15.84
C LYS A 365 8.80 -18.27 15.18
N ARG A 366 8.41 -17.60 14.10
CA ARG A 366 9.25 -16.63 13.37
C ARG A 366 8.41 -15.54 12.70
N ASP A 367 9.06 -14.48 12.24
CA ASP A 367 8.45 -13.49 11.36
C ASP A 367 8.11 -14.13 9.99
N LEU A 368 7.04 -13.67 9.35
CA LEU A 368 6.63 -14.16 8.03
C LEU A 368 7.63 -13.74 6.94
N TYR A 369 8.23 -12.56 7.10
CA TYR A 369 9.19 -11.98 6.16
C TYR A 369 10.49 -11.62 6.85
N ASP A 370 11.57 -11.58 6.08
CA ASP A 370 12.79 -10.91 6.52
C ASP A 370 12.54 -9.41 6.68
N ALA A 371 13.00 -8.86 7.79
CA ALA A 371 12.66 -7.54 8.25
C ALA A 371 13.27 -6.40 7.40
N ASP A 372 14.26 -6.70 6.56
CA ASP A 372 14.88 -5.75 5.63
C ASP A 372 14.33 -5.86 4.20
N HIS A 373 13.61 -6.94 3.86
CA HIS A 373 13.13 -7.17 2.50
C HIS A 373 12.19 -6.05 2.02
N GLY A 374 11.32 -5.53 2.88
CA GLY A 374 10.40 -4.46 2.47
C GLY A 374 11.13 -3.21 1.97
N LYS A 375 12.20 -2.78 2.64
CA LYS A 375 13.02 -1.63 2.21
C LYS A 375 13.76 -1.92 0.90
N LYS A 376 14.36 -3.11 0.80
CA LYS A 376 15.14 -3.54 -0.38
C LYS A 376 14.23 -3.62 -1.62
N VAL A 377 13.11 -4.33 -1.52
CA VAL A 377 12.14 -4.49 -2.60
C VAL A 377 11.60 -3.13 -3.04
N LEU A 378 11.22 -2.26 -2.10
CA LEU A 378 10.67 -0.95 -2.44
C LEU A 378 11.66 -0.07 -3.22
N SER A 379 12.98 -0.19 -2.95
CA SER A 379 14.02 0.56 -3.66
C SER A 379 14.30 0.10 -5.09
N MET A 380 13.82 -1.09 -5.47
CA MET A 380 14.03 -1.69 -6.80
C MET A 380 12.71 -2.03 -7.52
N ALA A 381 11.56 -1.65 -6.93
CA ALA A 381 10.25 -1.99 -7.44
C ALA A 381 9.92 -1.18 -8.71
N PRO A 382 9.46 -1.84 -9.79
CA PRO A 382 9.12 -1.16 -11.03
C PRO A 382 7.95 -0.20 -10.83
N GLY A 383 8.05 0.99 -11.44
CA GLY A 383 7.05 2.06 -11.36
C GLY A 383 7.14 2.94 -10.11
N LEU A 384 8.06 2.66 -9.18
CA LEU A 384 8.29 3.46 -7.96
C LEU A 384 9.58 4.29 -8.01
N GLU A 385 10.30 4.31 -9.12
CA GLU A 385 11.63 4.91 -9.28
C GLU A 385 11.64 6.42 -9.00
N ARG A 386 10.49 7.07 -9.19
CA ARG A 386 10.26 8.51 -8.98
C ARG A 386 9.94 8.87 -7.53
N LEU A 387 9.62 7.90 -6.68
CA LEU A 387 9.30 8.13 -5.27
C LEU A 387 10.58 8.07 -4.44
N ASN A 388 10.81 9.09 -3.62
CA ASN A 388 11.98 9.13 -2.75
C ASN A 388 11.75 8.24 -1.52
N ILE A 389 12.28 7.03 -1.56
CA ILE A 389 12.21 6.09 -0.43
C ILE A 389 13.19 6.53 0.66
N LEU A 390 12.69 6.71 1.88
CA LEU A 390 13.47 7.07 3.05
C LEU A 390 13.57 5.86 3.99
N PRO A 391 14.59 5.00 3.82
CA PRO A 391 14.76 3.84 4.67
C PRO A 391 15.31 4.25 6.04
N PHE A 392 14.70 3.72 7.10
CA PHE A 392 15.17 3.94 8.46
C PHE A 392 15.75 2.67 9.09
N LYS A 393 16.74 2.89 9.95
CA LYS A 393 17.19 1.89 10.92
C LYS A 393 16.11 1.69 11.98
N VAL A 394 16.21 0.59 12.72
CA VAL A 394 15.29 0.31 13.82
C VAL A 394 15.42 1.40 14.89
N ALA A 395 14.30 1.94 15.37
CA ALA A 395 14.27 2.80 16.54
C ALA A 395 13.92 1.97 17.78
N ALA A 396 14.66 2.16 18.87
CA ALA A 396 14.47 1.47 20.15
C ALA A 396 14.65 2.45 21.32
N TYR A 397 14.20 2.05 22.51
CA TYR A 397 14.33 2.91 23.69
C TYR A 397 15.75 2.83 24.25
N ASP A 398 16.48 3.94 24.22
CA ASP A 398 17.84 4.05 24.75
C ASP A 398 17.77 4.34 26.25
N LYS A 399 18.11 3.34 27.08
CA LYS A 399 18.05 3.43 28.54
C LYS A 399 19.01 4.48 29.11
N THR A 400 20.09 4.78 28.40
CA THR A 400 21.10 5.77 28.85
C THR A 400 20.62 7.20 28.64
N GLN A 401 19.69 7.42 27.71
CA GLN A 401 19.16 8.74 27.34
C GLN A 401 17.71 8.95 27.78
N GLY A 402 17.02 7.90 28.22
CA GLY A 402 15.61 7.97 28.64
C GLY A 402 14.66 8.30 27.49
N LYS A 403 14.99 7.97 26.23
CA LYS A 403 14.19 8.31 25.05
C LYS A 403 14.38 7.34 23.89
N MET A 404 13.52 7.45 22.88
CA MET A 404 13.69 6.70 21.63
C MET A 404 14.88 7.22 20.82
N ALA A 405 15.71 6.32 20.32
CA ALA A 405 16.86 6.61 19.46
C ALA A 405 17.02 5.52 18.38
N PHE A 406 17.82 5.81 17.34
CA PHE A 406 18.19 4.79 16.37
C PHE A 406 19.11 3.75 17.02
N PHE A 407 18.79 2.48 16.81
CA PHE A 407 19.52 1.36 17.37
C PHE A 407 20.98 1.34 16.89
N ASP A 408 21.88 1.13 17.85
CA ASP A 408 23.31 1.00 17.63
C ASP A 408 23.80 -0.39 18.08
N PRO A 409 24.19 -1.28 17.15
CA PRO A 409 24.62 -2.63 17.46
C PRO A 409 25.81 -2.71 18.42
N SER A 410 26.75 -1.74 18.39
CA SER A 410 27.94 -1.79 19.26
C SER A 410 27.64 -1.58 20.74
N ARG A 411 26.44 -1.11 21.06
CA ARG A 411 25.95 -0.91 22.44
C ARG A 411 24.53 -1.47 22.61
N SER A 412 24.26 -2.60 21.97
CA SER A 412 22.92 -3.22 21.93
C SER A 412 22.29 -3.43 23.31
N GLN A 413 23.09 -3.64 24.36
CA GLN A 413 22.64 -3.79 25.75
C GLN A 413 21.96 -2.52 26.32
N ASP A 414 22.21 -1.35 25.75
CA ASP A 414 21.64 -0.08 26.20
C ASP A 414 20.20 0.13 25.68
N PHE A 415 19.79 -0.66 24.69
CA PHE A 415 18.50 -0.53 24.04
C PHE A 415 17.46 -1.52 24.56
N LEU A 416 16.23 -1.03 24.73
CA LEU A 416 15.07 -1.84 25.06
C LEU A 416 14.11 -1.87 23.86
N PHE A 417 13.81 -3.08 23.39
CA PHE A 417 12.77 -3.32 22.40
C PHE A 417 11.44 -3.65 23.10
N ILE A 418 10.41 -2.86 22.82
CA ILE A 418 9.06 -3.09 23.34
C ILE A 418 8.19 -3.50 22.16
N SER A 419 7.94 -4.81 22.04
CA SER A 419 7.03 -5.34 21.02
C SER A 419 5.59 -4.93 21.28
N GLY A 420 4.73 -5.01 20.26
CA GLY A 420 3.29 -4.84 20.44
C GLY A 420 2.74 -5.76 21.54
N THR A 421 3.13 -7.03 21.58
CA THR A 421 2.74 -7.96 22.65
C THR A 421 3.15 -7.49 24.04
N LYS A 422 4.37 -6.97 24.20
CA LYS A 422 4.84 -6.42 25.48
C LYS A 422 4.06 -5.16 25.86
N MET A 423 3.84 -4.26 24.90
CA MET A 423 3.03 -3.04 25.07
C MET A 423 1.61 -3.39 25.55
N ARG A 424 0.96 -4.37 24.92
CA ARG A 424 -0.35 -4.89 25.35
C ARG A 424 -0.33 -5.46 26.75
N GLY A 425 0.72 -6.22 27.08
CA GLY A 425 0.90 -6.78 28.42
C GLY A 425 1.02 -5.71 29.50
N LEU A 426 1.77 -4.64 29.24
CA LEU A 426 1.89 -3.49 30.15
C LEU A 426 0.54 -2.79 30.35
N ALA A 427 -0.16 -2.48 29.26
CA ALA A 427 -1.45 -1.79 29.33
C ALA A 427 -2.51 -2.60 30.09
N LYS A 428 -2.60 -3.92 29.86
CA LYS A 428 -3.51 -4.81 30.60
C LYS A 428 -3.23 -4.87 32.10
N LYS A 429 -1.97 -4.68 32.52
CA LYS A 429 -1.56 -4.65 33.92
C LYS A 429 -1.61 -3.25 34.54
N LYS A 430 -2.00 -2.23 33.76
CA LYS A 430 -1.93 -0.81 34.14
C LYS A 430 -0.51 -0.37 34.52
N GLU A 431 0.48 -1.03 33.94
CA GLU A 431 1.89 -0.66 34.05
C GLU A 431 2.24 0.30 32.92
N ASN A 432 3.09 1.29 33.18
CA ASN A 432 3.55 2.21 32.14
C ASN A 432 4.78 1.63 31.42
N PRO A 433 4.93 1.87 30.10
CA PRO A 433 6.22 1.72 29.46
C PRO A 433 7.21 2.73 30.06
N PRO A 434 8.53 2.56 29.80
CA PRO A 434 9.51 3.56 30.20
C PRO A 434 9.13 4.96 29.72
N ASP A 435 9.36 5.96 30.57
CA ASP A 435 9.07 7.35 30.24
C ASP A 435 9.80 7.75 28.95
N GLY A 436 9.12 8.48 28.06
CA GLY A 436 9.63 8.82 26.73
C GLY A 436 9.45 7.74 25.64
N PHE A 437 8.87 6.57 25.94
CA PHE A 437 8.50 5.58 24.92
C PHE A 437 7.29 5.99 24.07
N MET A 438 6.25 6.55 24.71
CA MET A 438 5.02 7.07 24.11
C MET A 438 4.56 8.26 24.95
N CYS A 439 3.87 9.23 24.35
CA CYS A 439 3.31 10.33 25.13
C CYS A 439 2.30 9.82 26.18
N PRO A 440 2.21 10.43 27.38
CA PRO A 440 1.34 9.96 28.44
C PRO A 440 -0.15 9.94 28.06
N SER A 441 -0.63 10.95 27.34
CA SER A 441 -2.05 11.03 26.95
C SER A 441 -2.39 9.97 25.89
N GLY A 442 -1.48 9.71 24.95
CA GLY A 442 -1.59 8.62 23.98
C GLY A 442 -1.53 7.24 24.64
N TRP A 443 -0.70 7.05 25.66
CA TRP A 443 -0.65 5.81 26.44
C TRP A 443 -1.96 5.56 27.20
N LYS A 444 -2.53 6.61 27.80
CA LYS A 444 -3.82 6.52 28.51
C LYS A 444 -4.94 6.01 27.60
N VAL A 445 -5.00 6.45 26.34
CA VAL A 445 -6.00 5.94 25.37
C VAL A 445 -5.86 4.43 25.17
N LEU A 446 -4.63 3.89 25.16
CA LEU A 446 -4.41 2.45 25.05
C LEU A 446 -4.82 1.71 26.32
N VAL A 447 -4.52 2.24 27.51
CA VAL A 447 -4.99 1.65 28.78
C VAL A 447 -6.51 1.57 28.79
N ASP A 448 -7.19 2.66 28.43
CA ASP A 448 -8.66 2.72 28.40
C ASP A 448 -9.26 1.68 27.41
N TYR A 449 -8.59 1.44 26.27
CA TYR A 449 -8.97 0.37 25.33
C TYR A 449 -8.79 -1.04 25.92
N TYR A 450 -7.65 -1.35 26.54
CA TYR A 450 -7.41 -2.69 27.08
C TYR A 450 -8.26 -2.98 28.33
N ASP A 451 -8.64 -1.94 29.08
CA ASP A 451 -9.62 -2.03 30.16
C ASP A 451 -11.02 -2.39 29.61
N SER A 452 -11.44 -1.83 28.47
CA SER A 452 -12.75 -2.14 27.87
C SER A 452 -12.87 -3.60 27.45
N LEU A 453 -11.79 -4.20 26.94
CA LEU A 453 -11.76 -5.64 26.60
C LEU A 453 -11.91 -6.54 27.83
N SER A 454 -11.33 -6.12 28.97
CA SER A 454 -11.38 -6.91 30.21
C SER A 454 -12.79 -6.88 30.84
N ALA A 455 -13.47 -5.74 30.75
CA ALA A 455 -14.84 -5.57 31.21
C ALA A 455 -15.84 -6.43 30.42
N GLU A 456 -15.64 -6.60 29.11
CA GLU A 456 -16.47 -7.47 28.27
C GLU A 456 -16.31 -8.96 28.65
N THR A 457 -15.09 -9.40 28.96
CA THR A 457 -14.83 -10.78 29.40
C THR A 457 -15.34 -11.12 30.81
N GLY A 458 -15.48 -10.13 31.69
CA GLY A 458 -15.95 -10.33 33.07
C GLY A 458 -17.47 -10.44 33.24
N ASN A 459 -18.25 -10.00 32.23
CA ASN A 459 -19.70 -9.88 32.34
C ASN A 459 -20.51 -11.01 31.68
N GLY A 460 -19.88 -12.12 31.25
CA GLY A 460 -20.59 -13.32 30.77
C GLY A 460 -21.55 -13.11 29.58
N ARG A 461 -21.57 -11.92 28.99
CA ARG A 461 -22.29 -11.62 27.76
C ARG A 461 -21.28 -11.62 26.63
N VAL A 462 -21.35 -12.65 25.80
CA VAL A 462 -20.83 -12.58 24.44
C VAL A 462 -21.51 -11.38 23.81
N SER A 463 -20.81 -10.26 23.66
CA SER A 463 -21.26 -9.22 22.74
C SER A 463 -21.16 -9.84 21.36
N GLU A 464 -22.30 -9.99 20.70
CA GLU A 464 -22.30 -10.12 19.25
C GLU A 464 -21.43 -8.99 18.71
N ALA A 465 -20.51 -9.35 17.81
CA ALA A 465 -19.81 -8.37 17.00
C ALA A 465 -20.86 -7.38 16.52
N VAL A 466 -20.71 -6.12 16.94
CA VAL A 466 -21.57 -5.05 16.45
C VAL A 466 -21.33 -5.00 14.95
N ALA A 467 -22.25 -5.64 14.22
CA ALA A 467 -22.57 -5.32 12.86
C ALA A 467 -22.89 -3.83 12.88
N SER A 468 -21.85 -3.04 12.62
CA SER A 468 -21.98 -1.62 12.33
C SER A 468 -22.66 -1.59 10.97
N ALA A 469 -23.90 -1.11 10.97
CA ALA A 469 -24.77 -1.00 9.81
C ALA A 469 -24.11 -0.25 8.64
#